data_AF-A0A2W4PVG4-F1
#
_entry.id   AF-A0A2W4PVG4-F1
#
_cell.length_a   1.000
_cell.length_b   1.000
_cell.length_c   1.000
_cell.angle_alpha   90.00
_cell.angle_beta   90.00
_cell.angle_gamma   90.00
#
_symmetry.space_group_name_H-M   'P 1'
#
loop_
_entity.id
_entity.type
_entity.pdbx_description
1 polymer ?
#
loop_
_entity_poly.entity_id
_entity_poly.type
_entity_poly.pdbx_seq_one_letter_code
_entity_poly.pdbx_strand_id
1 'polypeptide(L)'
;MKDDAPRTFEQALDRKLAECRQVMIRKQRDYGPTNISLRGPLGVVVRLTDKVERAWNLLTSGRPPENESLYDTAVDIANYGLILMLLLSGEWGLPMEAEAGEEANK
;
A
#
# COMPACT_ATOMS: atom_id res chain seq x y z
N MET A 1 8.01 28.49 7.30
CA MET A 1 7.19 27.53 8.05
C MET A 1 8.03 26.29 8.33
N LYS A 2 8.52 26.13 9.56
CA LYS A 2 9.31 24.98 10.02
C LYS A 2 8.73 24.58 11.37
N ASP A 3 7.66 23.78 11.37
CA ASP A 3 7.14 23.19 12.61
C ASP A 3 6.23 21.97 12.34
N ASP A 4 6.42 21.30 11.20
CA ASP A 4 5.64 20.11 10.82
C ASP A 4 6.51 18.85 10.81
N ALA A 5 7.42 18.69 11.77
CA ALA A 5 8.14 17.43 11.97
C ALA A 5 7.48 16.67 13.13
N PRO A 6 7.34 15.34 13.05
CA PRO A 6 6.79 14.57 14.17
C PRO A 6 7.71 14.73 15.39
N ARG A 7 7.11 15.00 16.55
CA ARG A 7 7.79 15.15 17.85
C ARG A 7 7.76 13.87 18.67
N THR A 8 6.86 12.95 18.34
CA THR A 8 6.75 11.63 18.99
C THR A 8 6.78 10.51 17.95
N PHE A 9 7.01 9.28 18.42
CA PHE A 9 6.98 8.09 17.58
C PHE A 9 5.58 7.86 16.97
N GLU A 10 4.52 8.08 17.75
CA GLU A 10 3.13 7.97 17.31
C GLU A 10 2.86 8.95 16.17
N GLN A 11 3.26 10.21 16.31
CA GLN A 11 3.11 11.20 15.24
C GLN A 11 3.89 10.81 13.97
N ALA A 12 5.06 10.19 14.13
CA ALA A 12 5.82 9.69 12.99
C ALA A 12 5.12 8.50 12.32
N LEU A 13 4.62 7.55 13.12
CA LEU A 13 3.89 6.37 12.66
C LEU A 13 2.60 6.77 11.94
N ASP A 14 1.81 7.67 12.52
CA ASP A 14 0.57 8.19 11.95
C ASP A 14 0.80 8.80 10.56
N ARG A 15 1.90 9.53 10.38
CA ARG A 15 2.27 10.07 9.06
C ARG A 15 2.58 8.98 8.05
N LYS A 16 3.25 7.89 8.45
CA LYS A 16 3.54 6.75 7.56
C LYS A 16 2.30 5.96 7.22
N LEU A 17 1.40 5.75 8.18
CA LEU A 17 0.11 5.13 7.95
C LEU A 17 -0.76 5.97 7.00
N ALA A 18 -0.79 7.29 7.18
CA ALA A 18 -1.50 8.21 6.29
C ALA A 18 -0.95 8.16 4.86
N GLU A 19 0.37 8.11 4.70
CA GLU A 19 1.02 7.95 3.40
C GLU A 19 0.67 6.61 2.73
N CYS A 20 0.76 5.50 3.47
CA CYS A 20 0.38 4.18 2.97
C CYS A 20 -1.08 4.16 2.51
N ARG A 21 -2.00 4.72 3.31
CA ARG A 21 -3.42 4.87 2.97
C ARG A 21 -3.59 5.67 1.68
N GLN A 22 -2.93 6.80 1.53
CA GLN A 22 -3.03 7.63 0.31
C GLN A 22 -2.56 6.87 -0.93
N VAL A 23 -1.43 6.16 -0.85
CA VAL A 23 -0.92 5.33 -1.95
C VAL A 23 -1.89 4.21 -2.29
N MET A 24 -2.41 3.50 -1.29
CA MET A 24 -3.36 2.39 -1.48
C MET A 24 -4.64 2.86 -2.16
N ILE A 25 -5.22 3.99 -1.71
CA ILE A 25 -6.43 4.58 -2.30
C ILE A 25 -6.19 4.97 -3.76
N ARG A 26 -5.05 5.62 -4.08
CA ARG A 26 -4.71 5.97 -5.47
C ARG A 26 -4.62 4.72 -6.34
N LYS A 27 -3.87 3.70 -5.91
CA LYS A 27 -3.74 2.44 -6.66
C LYS A 27 -5.08 1.72 -6.82
N GLN A 28 -5.93 1.70 -5.81
CA GLN A 28 -7.26 1.09 -5.90
C GLN A 28 -8.13 1.80 -6.94
N ARG A 29 -8.06 3.13 -7.03
CA ARG A 29 -8.76 3.91 -8.08
C ARG A 29 -8.22 3.62 -9.48
N ASP A 30 -6.90 3.48 -9.61
CA ASP A 30 -6.26 3.27 -10.92
C ASP A 30 -6.46 1.85 -11.47
N TYR A 31 -6.43 0.83 -10.60
CA TYR A 31 -6.42 -0.58 -11.01
C TYR A 31 -7.72 -1.34 -10.71
N GLY A 32 -8.53 -0.84 -9.77
CA GLY A 32 -9.66 -1.57 -9.23
C GLY A 32 -9.27 -2.84 -8.44
N PRO A 33 -10.26 -3.53 -7.84
CA PRO A 33 -10.00 -4.70 -6.98
C PRO A 33 -9.67 -5.98 -7.76
N THR A 34 -10.07 -6.07 -9.03
CA THR A 34 -10.19 -7.32 -9.79
C THR A 34 -8.87 -8.10 -9.88
N ASN A 35 -7.75 -7.42 -10.13
CA ASN A 35 -6.44 -8.09 -10.28
C ASN A 35 -6.00 -8.84 -9.02
N ILE A 36 -6.30 -8.29 -7.85
CA ILE A 36 -6.02 -8.91 -6.56
C ILE A 36 -7.03 -10.03 -6.30
N SER A 37 -8.33 -9.76 -6.50
CA SER A 37 -9.39 -10.75 -6.27
C SER A 37 -9.22 -12.02 -7.09
N LEU A 38 -8.78 -11.90 -8.36
CA LEU A 38 -8.53 -13.05 -9.24
C LEU A 38 -7.40 -13.97 -8.77
N ARG A 39 -6.42 -13.42 -8.02
CA ARG A 39 -5.23 -14.17 -7.59
C ARG A 39 -5.29 -14.55 -6.12
N GLY A 40 -6.16 -13.90 -5.35
CA GLY A 40 -6.39 -14.16 -3.93
C GLY A 40 -5.14 -13.98 -3.05
N PRO A 41 -5.17 -14.51 -1.82
CA PRO A 41 -4.07 -14.39 -0.87
C PRO A 41 -2.73 -14.89 -1.40
N LEU A 42 -2.71 -15.98 -2.18
CA LEU A 42 -1.47 -16.52 -2.75
C LEU A 42 -0.81 -15.53 -3.72
N GLY A 43 -1.59 -14.89 -4.58
CA GLY A 43 -1.06 -13.85 -5.47
C GLY A 43 -0.46 -12.68 -4.72
N VAL A 44 -1.08 -12.27 -3.62
CA VAL A 44 -0.58 -11.20 -2.75
C VAL A 44 0.76 -11.59 -2.11
N VAL A 45 0.88 -12.82 -1.60
CA VAL A 45 2.13 -13.31 -1.01
C VAL A 45 3.26 -13.32 -2.05
N VAL A 46 3.00 -13.78 -3.28
CA VAL A 46 4.00 -13.75 -4.35
C VAL A 46 4.49 -12.33 -4.64
N ARG A 47 3.57 -11.37 -4.77
CA ARG A 47 3.94 -9.97 -5.06
C ARG A 47 4.65 -9.31 -3.87
N LEU A 48 4.29 -9.67 -2.64
CA LEU A 48 5.00 -9.22 -1.44
C LEU A 48 6.44 -9.73 -1.46
N THR A 49 6.66 -11.01 -1.81
CA THR A 49 8.00 -11.58 -1.96
C THR A 49 8.82 -10.82 -3.00
N ASP A 50 8.25 -10.50 -4.17
CA ASP A 50 8.95 -9.71 -5.20
C ASP A 50 9.44 -8.35 -4.66
N LYS A 51 8.65 -7.71 -3.78
CA LYS A 51 8.99 -6.42 -3.18
C LYS A 51 10.06 -6.55 -2.09
N VAL A 52 10.02 -7.62 -1.29
CA VAL A 52 11.09 -7.94 -0.33
C VAL A 52 12.41 -8.21 -1.05
N GLU A 53 12.39 -9.01 -2.12
CA GLU A 53 13.58 -9.28 -2.95
C GLU A 53 14.13 -8.00 -3.59
N ARG A 54 13.26 -7.09 -4.04
CA ARG A 54 13.68 -5.77 -4.52
C ARG A 54 14.40 -4.98 -3.43
N ALA A 55 13.83 -4.91 -2.23
CA ALA A 55 14.44 -4.20 -1.10
C ALA A 55 15.81 -4.80 -0.74
N TRP A 56 15.90 -6.13 -0.70
CA TRP A 56 17.16 -6.85 -0.49
C TRP A 56 18.22 -6.46 -1.52
N ASN A 57 17.87 -6.48 -2.81
CA ASN A 57 18.81 -6.13 -3.89
C ASN A 57 19.28 -4.67 -3.80
N LEU A 58 18.40 -3.72 -3.47
CA LEU A 58 18.79 -2.31 -3.29
C LEU A 58 19.74 -2.12 -2.10
N LEU A 59 19.50 -2.83 -0.98
CA LEU A 59 20.33 -2.75 0.21
C LEU A 59 21.70 -3.42 0.03
N THR A 60 21.77 -4.52 -0.72
CA THR A 60 22.99 -5.33 -0.86
C THR A 60 23.86 -4.95 -2.06
N SER A 61 23.27 -4.39 -3.12
CA SER A 61 24.02 -4.09 -4.34
C SER A 61 24.87 -2.82 -4.28
N GLY A 62 24.62 -1.93 -3.32
CA GLY A 62 25.29 -0.62 -3.21
C GLY A 62 25.01 0.34 -4.38
N ARG A 63 24.10 -0.04 -5.29
CA ARG A 63 23.72 0.78 -6.47
C ARG A 63 22.52 1.67 -6.14
N PRO A 64 22.47 2.91 -6.66
CA PRO A 64 21.29 3.75 -6.50
C PRO A 64 20.09 3.15 -7.25
N PRO A 65 18.86 3.35 -6.75
CA PRO A 65 17.66 2.91 -7.45
C PRO A 65 17.46 3.69 -8.76
N GLU A 66 17.16 2.98 -9.85
CA GLU A 66 16.93 3.60 -11.17
C GLU A 66 15.48 4.05 -11.41
N ASN A 67 14.49 3.33 -10.86
CA ASN A 67 13.06 3.55 -11.14
C ASN A 67 12.26 3.93 -9.89
N GLU A 68 12.31 3.08 -8.86
CA GLU A 68 11.53 3.19 -7.63
C GLU A 68 12.49 3.19 -6.43
N SER A 69 12.34 4.12 -5.49
CA SER A 69 13.25 4.22 -4.36
C SER A 69 13.09 3.04 -3.39
N LEU A 70 14.05 2.86 -2.49
CA LEU A 70 13.92 1.90 -1.39
C LEU A 70 12.72 2.25 -0.48
N TYR A 71 12.44 3.55 -0.32
CA TYR A 71 11.34 4.01 0.51
C TYR A 71 9.97 3.70 -0.12
N ASP A 72 9.82 3.92 -1.43
CA ASP A 72 8.61 3.52 -2.16
C ASP A 72 8.39 2.00 -2.08
N THR A 73 9.48 1.22 -2.15
CA THR A 73 9.44 -0.24 -1.99
C THR A 73 8.94 -0.63 -0.59
N ALA A 74 9.36 0.09 0.46
CA ALA A 74 8.88 -0.14 1.83
C ALA A 74 7.38 0.17 1.99
N VAL A 75 6.89 1.24 1.36
CA VAL A 75 5.45 1.57 1.33
C VAL A 75 4.65 0.47 0.63
N ASP A 76 5.17 -0.09 -0.47
CA ASP A 76 4.54 -1.21 -1.16
C ASP A 76 4.49 -2.48 -0.29
N ILE A 77 5.57 -2.80 0.42
CA ILE A 77 5.61 -3.94 1.36
C ILE A 77 4.52 -3.79 2.43
N ALA A 78 4.42 -2.60 3.04
CA ALA A 78 3.37 -2.32 4.04
C ALA A 78 1.96 -2.47 3.44
N ASN A 79 1.75 -1.93 2.25
CA ASN A 79 0.45 -2.00 1.57
C ASN A 79 0.07 -3.42 1.14
N TYR A 80 0.99 -4.26 0.68
CA TYR A 80 0.67 -5.67 0.39
C TYR A 80 0.30 -6.45 1.66
N GLY A 81 0.90 -6.13 2.80
CA GLY A 81 0.45 -6.63 4.10
C GLY A 81 -1.00 -6.24 4.42
N LEU A 82 -1.35 -4.96 4.22
CA LEU A 82 -2.72 -4.47 4.40
C LEU A 82 -3.71 -5.10 3.41
N ILE A 83 -3.34 -5.28 2.14
CA ILE A 83 -4.16 -5.98 1.15
C ILE A 83 -4.44 -7.42 1.61
N LEU A 84 -3.43 -8.12 2.13
CA LEU A 84 -3.61 -9.47 2.65
C LEU A 84 -4.59 -9.48 3.83
N MET A 85 -4.47 -8.53 4.76
CA MET A 85 -5.42 -8.39 5.87
C MET A 85 -6.86 -8.19 5.36
N LEU A 86 -7.08 -7.29 4.40
CA LEU A 86 -8.40 -7.02 3.82
C LEU A 86 -8.98 -8.23 3.08
N LEU A 87 -8.15 -9.04 2.41
CA LEU A 87 -8.61 -10.29 1.80
C LEU A 87 -9.03 -11.31 2.84
N LEU A 88 -8.25 -11.44 3.92
CA LEU A 88 -8.53 -12.40 4.99
C LEU A 88 -9.74 -12.00 5.84
N SER A 89 -10.01 -10.71 5.99
CA SER A 89 -11.21 -10.19 6.66
C SER A 89 -12.45 -10.15 5.75
N GLY A 90 -12.30 -10.35 4.43
CA GLY A 90 -13.39 -10.26 3.46
C GLY A 90 -13.80 -8.82 3.12
N GLU A 91 -12.98 -7.84 3.50
CA GLU A 91 -13.23 -6.40 3.26
C GLU A 91 -12.65 -5.90 1.93
N TRP A 92 -11.85 -6.73 1.26
CA TRP A 92 -11.31 -6.40 -0.06
C TRP A 92 -12.42 -6.26 -1.12
N GLY A 93 -12.46 -5.11 -1.79
CA GLY A 93 -13.43 -4.84 -2.85
C GLY A 93 -14.71 -4.15 -2.38
N LEU A 94 -14.78 -3.70 -1.12
CA LEU A 94 -15.80 -2.75 -0.71
C LEU A 94 -15.77 -1.48 -1.60
N PRO A 95 -16.94 -0.86 -1.85
CA PRO A 95 -17.03 0.38 -2.64
C PRO A 95 -16.16 1.49 -2.04
N MET A 96 -15.61 2.34 -2.91
CA MET A 96 -14.91 3.54 -2.44
C MET A 96 -15.91 4.53 -1.84
N GLU A 97 -15.50 5.35 -0.87
CA GLU A 97 -16.39 6.37 -0.24
C GLU A 97 -17.10 7.27 -1.26
N ALA A 98 -16.43 7.60 -2.38
CA ALA A 98 -17.00 8.40 -3.45
C ALA A 98 -18.13 7.68 -4.22
N GLU A 99 -18.11 6.35 -4.27
CA GLU A 99 -19.08 5.50 -4.98
C GLU A 99 -20.26 5.14 -4.06
N ALA A 100 -20.01 4.95 -2.76
CA ALA A 100 -21.04 4.59 -1.77
C ALA A 100 -22.15 5.66 -1.62
N GLY A 101 -21.83 6.93 -1.87
CA GLY A 101 -22.81 8.03 -1.86
C GLY A 101 -23.77 8.04 -3.06
N GLU A 102 -23.39 7.41 -4.17
CA GLU A 102 -24.22 7.34 -5.38
C GLU A 102 -25.24 6.19 -5.32
N GLU A 103 -24.91 5.09 -4.63
CA GLU A 103 -25.82 3.96 -4.42
C GLU A 103 -26.91 4.24 -3.39
N ALA A 104 -26.63 5.07 -2.37
CA ALA A 104 -27.62 5.46 -1.36
C ALA A 104 -28.71 6.42 -1.89
N ASN A 105 -28.55 6.94 -3.12
CA ASN A 105 -29.45 7.89 -3.75
C ASN A 105 -30.20 7.30 -4.98
N LYS A 106 -30.11 5.97 -5.17
CA LYS A 106 -30.91 5.20 -6.14
C LYS A 106 -31.94 4.35 -5.39
#